data_AF-A0A3C2B5L6-F1
#
_entry.id   AF-A0A3C2B5L6-F1
#
_cell.length_a   1.000
_cell.length_b   1.000
_cell.length_c   1.000
_cell.angle_alpha   90.00
_cell.angle_beta   90.00
_cell.angle_gamma   90.00
#
_symmetry.space_group_name_H-M   'P 1'
#
loop_
_entity.id
_entity.type
_entity.pdbx_description
1 polymer ?
#
loop_
_entity_poly.entity_id
_entity_poly.type
_entity_poly.pdbx_seq_one_letter_code
_entity_poly.pdbx_strand_id
1 'polypeptide(L)'
;RFWFRQAFAGSDIPDRWVNPTDPDDWDADFHHQPGDTLTEAVSAWHEEVGEARHVVTATASLDDVTAVDVGPPDNPDRYGRRSLRWIMVHMIEEY
;
A
#
# COMPACT_ATOMS: atom_id res chain seq x y z
N ARG A 1 1.78 2.32 -1.09
CA ARG A 1 0.44 2.46 -1.74
C ARG A 1 -0.47 1.25 -1.53
N PHE A 2 0.12 0.06 -1.45
CA PHE A 2 -0.55 -1.22 -1.26
C PHE A 2 -1.70 -1.18 -0.26
N TRP A 3 -1.44 -0.79 0.99
CA TRP A 3 -2.44 -0.87 2.06
C TRP A 3 -3.75 -0.11 1.80
N PHE A 4 -3.70 1.13 1.33
CA PHE A 4 -4.91 1.96 1.17
C PHE A 4 -5.56 1.82 -0.21
N ARG A 5 -4.78 1.82 -1.30
CA ARG A 5 -5.33 1.83 -2.66
C ARG A 5 -5.66 0.42 -3.13
N GLN A 6 -4.69 -0.48 -3.12
CA GLN A 6 -4.85 -1.82 -3.67
C GLN A 6 -5.58 -2.73 -2.67
N ALA A 7 -5.04 -2.88 -1.47
CA ALA A 7 -5.59 -3.77 -0.46
C ALA A 7 -6.95 -3.29 0.05
N PHE A 8 -7.04 -2.04 0.53
CA PHE A 8 -8.28 -1.54 1.13
C PHE A 8 -9.34 -1.15 0.09
N ALA A 9 -9.01 -0.26 -0.85
CA ALA A 9 -9.96 0.24 -1.84
C ALA A 9 -10.13 -0.70 -3.06
N GLY A 10 -9.33 -1.75 -3.20
CA GLY A 10 -9.45 -2.72 -4.30
C GLY A 10 -9.00 -2.19 -5.66
N SER A 11 -8.18 -1.13 -5.68
CA SER A 11 -7.66 -0.56 -6.93
C SER A 11 -6.69 -1.54 -7.60
N ASP A 12 -6.79 -1.61 -8.92
CA ASP A 12 -5.89 -2.35 -9.82
C ASP A 12 -4.68 -1.51 -10.28
N ILE A 13 -4.42 -0.37 -9.65
CA ILE A 13 -3.28 0.46 -9.98
C ILE A 13 -1.98 -0.32 -9.75
N PRO A 14 -1.05 -0.36 -10.72
CA PRO A 14 0.22 -1.06 -10.54
C PRO A 14 1.09 -0.36 -9.49
N ASP A 15 2.11 -1.06 -9.02
CA ASP A 15 3.15 -0.46 -8.20
C ASP A 15 3.90 0.63 -8.99
N ARG A 16 4.45 1.61 -8.27
CA ARG A 16 4.96 2.83 -8.93
C ARG A 16 6.25 2.56 -9.68
N TRP A 17 7.10 1.74 -9.10
CA TRP A 17 8.46 1.49 -9.56
C TRP A 17 8.66 0.03 -9.98
N VAL A 18 7.64 -0.57 -10.60
CA VAL A 18 7.71 -1.93 -11.15
C VAL A 18 8.94 -2.06 -12.03
N ASN A 19 9.81 -3.01 -11.69
CA ASN A 19 10.97 -3.32 -12.51
C ASN A 19 10.50 -4.11 -13.75
N PRO A 20 10.63 -3.57 -14.98
CA PRO A 20 10.14 -4.25 -16.19
C PRO A 20 10.95 -5.51 -16.51
N THR A 21 12.15 -5.67 -15.94
CA THR A 21 13.00 -6.85 -16.10
C THR A 21 12.85 -7.86 -14.96
N ASP A 22 12.19 -7.47 -13.87
CA ASP A 22 11.87 -8.33 -12.74
C ASP A 22 10.47 -7.98 -12.19
N PRO A 23 9.39 -8.38 -12.89
CA PRO A 23 8.03 -8.03 -12.49
C PRO A 23 7.58 -8.66 -11.16
N ASP A 24 8.31 -9.68 -10.69
CA ASP A 24 8.04 -10.40 -9.44
C ASP A 24 8.86 -9.84 -8.26
N ASP A 25 9.54 -8.70 -8.44
CA ASP A 25 10.26 -8.00 -7.38
C ASP A 25 9.28 -7.43 -6.34
N TRP A 26 9.11 -8.18 -5.24
CA TRP A 26 8.26 -7.77 -4.12
C TRP A 26 8.81 -6.57 -3.33
N ASP A 27 10.08 -6.22 -3.55
CA ASP A 27 10.75 -5.06 -2.95
C ASP A 27 10.85 -3.89 -3.95
N ALA A 28 10.09 -3.89 -5.05
CA ALA A 28 10.11 -2.84 -6.06
C ALA A 28 9.80 -1.43 -5.52
N ASP A 29 9.14 -1.33 -4.37
CA ASP A 29 8.93 -0.05 -3.66
C ASP A 29 10.25 0.55 -3.11
N PHE A 30 11.32 -0.25 -2.96
CA PHE A 30 12.69 0.18 -2.65
C PHE A 30 13.49 0.54 -3.91
N HIS A 31 12.92 1.42 -4.73
CA HIS A 31 13.54 1.86 -5.97
C HIS A 31 14.63 2.92 -5.73
N HIS A 32 15.88 2.57 -6.10
CA HIS A 32 17.05 3.45 -5.99
C HIS A 32 17.91 3.36 -7.25
N GLN A 33 17.65 4.24 -8.22
CA GLN A 33 18.38 4.34 -9.48
C GLN A 33 19.22 5.63 -9.54
N PRO A 34 20.33 5.66 -10.31
CA PRO A 34 21.19 6.83 -10.43
C PRO A 34 20.49 8.13 -10.87
N GLY A 35 19.32 8.03 -11.51
CA GLY A 35 18.52 9.16 -11.99
C GLY A 35 17.45 9.65 -11.00
N ASP A 36 17.23 8.95 -9.88
CA ASP A 36 16.16 9.27 -8.95
C ASP A 36 16.43 10.59 -8.24
N THR A 37 15.36 11.37 -8.02
CA THR A 37 15.45 12.66 -7.35
C THR A 37 14.65 12.69 -6.06
N LEU A 38 15.14 13.42 -5.07
CA LEU A 38 14.39 13.67 -3.83
C LEU A 38 13.04 14.32 -4.12
N THR A 39 12.99 15.25 -5.08
CA THR A 39 11.74 15.92 -5.48
C THR A 39 10.70 14.93 -5.97
N GLU A 40 11.09 13.98 -6.81
CA GLU A 40 10.19 12.92 -7.30
C GLU A 40 9.71 12.02 -6.15
N ALA A 41 10.64 11.55 -5.31
CA ALA A 41 10.30 10.69 -4.17
C ALA A 41 9.33 11.37 -3.19
N VAL A 42 9.59 12.63 -2.84
CA VAL A 42 8.72 13.42 -1.94
C VAL A 42 7.36 13.72 -2.58
N SER A 43 7.33 13.99 -3.90
CA SER A 43 6.07 14.21 -4.62
C SER A 43 5.22 12.93 -4.66
N ALA A 44 5.84 11.80 -4.95
CA ALA A 44 5.19 10.48 -4.92
C ALA A 44 4.64 10.16 -3.51
N TRP A 45 5.43 10.42 -2.47
CA TRP A 45 4.99 10.23 -1.09
C TRP A 45 3.78 11.11 -0.74
N HIS A 46 3.80 12.39 -1.11
CA HIS A 46 2.66 13.29 -0.87
C HIS A 46 1.40 12.86 -1.63
N GLU A 47 1.54 12.37 -2.87
CA GLU A 47 0.43 11.82 -3.65
C GLU A 47 -0.22 10.62 -2.92
N GLU A 48 0.59 9.67 -2.45
CA GLU A 48 0.09 8.49 -1.75
C GLU A 48 -0.50 8.80 -0.38
N VAL A 49 0.06 9.77 0.35
CA VAL A 49 -0.54 10.28 1.59
C VAL A 49 -1.88 10.96 1.32
N GLY A 50 -1.99 11.68 0.21
CA GLY A 50 -3.25 12.29 -0.25
C GLY A 50 -4.32 11.23 -0.46
N GLU A 51 -4.00 10.15 -1.19
CA GLU A 51 -4.98 9.10 -1.44
C GLU A 51 -5.28 8.23 -0.23
N ALA A 52 -4.31 7.97 0.64
CA ALA A 52 -4.59 7.32 1.92
C ALA A 52 -5.63 8.11 2.74
N ARG A 53 -5.49 9.44 2.80
CA ARG A 53 -6.46 10.31 3.50
C ARG A 53 -7.83 10.31 2.83
N HIS A 54 -7.86 10.31 1.51
CA HIS A 54 -9.12 10.24 0.76
C HIS A 54 -9.85 8.93 1.06
N VAL A 55 -9.17 7.78 0.97
CA VAL A 55 -9.74 6.46 1.30
C VAL A 55 -10.30 6.46 2.73
N VAL A 56 -9.52 6.92 3.71
CA VAL A 56 -9.96 6.99 5.11
C VAL A 56 -11.21 7.87 5.27
N THR A 57 -11.26 9.03 4.62
CA THR A 57 -12.39 9.97 4.72
C THR A 57 -13.65 9.45 4.03
N ALA A 58 -13.50 8.67 2.96
CA ALA A 58 -14.60 8.06 2.23
C ALA A 58 -15.16 6.79 2.91
N THR A 59 -14.43 6.22 3.87
CA THR A 59 -14.81 4.97 4.55
C THR A 59 -15.83 5.25 5.65
N ALA A 60 -16.89 4.44 5.72
CA ALA A 60 -17.97 4.64 6.69
C ALA A 60 -17.57 4.21 8.11
N SER A 61 -16.78 3.14 8.24
CA SER A 61 -16.35 2.58 9.53
C SER A 61 -14.87 2.21 9.55
N LEU A 62 -14.22 2.41 10.70
CA LEU A 62 -12.87 1.89 10.93
C LEU A 62 -12.82 0.35 10.97
N ASP A 63 -13.96 -0.31 11.14
CA ASP A 63 -14.05 -1.77 11.17
C ASP A 63 -14.41 -2.35 9.80
N ASP A 64 -14.60 -1.51 8.78
CA ASP A 64 -14.64 -1.95 7.38
C ASP A 64 -13.30 -2.61 7.05
N VAL A 65 -13.35 -3.67 6.24
CA VAL A 65 -12.18 -4.49 5.94
C VAL A 65 -11.65 -4.23 4.53
N THR A 66 -10.41 -4.66 4.29
CA THR A 66 -9.77 -4.62 2.96
C THR A 66 -10.68 -5.13 1.88
N ALA A 67 -10.46 -4.80 0.60
CA ALA A 67 -11.15 -5.32 -0.58
C ALA A 67 -10.58 -6.66 -1.08
N VAL A 68 -9.34 -6.99 -0.74
CA VAL A 68 -8.67 -8.28 -0.99
C VAL A 68 -8.14 -8.89 0.31
N ASP A 69 -7.87 -10.19 0.31
CA ASP A 69 -7.09 -10.82 1.37
C ASP A 69 -5.63 -10.34 1.29
N VAL A 70 -4.99 -10.17 2.45
CA VAL A 70 -3.59 -9.74 2.55
C VAL A 70 -2.78 -10.75 3.34
N GLY A 71 -1.45 -10.64 3.24
CA GLY A 71 -0.50 -11.50 3.94
C GLY A 71 -0.18 -12.80 3.18
N PRO A 72 0.73 -13.64 3.72
CA PRO A 72 1.19 -14.86 3.06
C PRO A 72 0.07 -15.90 3.00
N PRO A 73 -0.32 -16.42 1.81
CA PRO A 73 -1.39 -17.41 1.68
C PRO A 73 -1.12 -18.73 2.40
N ASP A 74 0.15 -19.05 2.64
CA ASP A 74 0.61 -20.25 3.35
C ASP A 74 0.66 -20.06 4.88
N ASN A 75 0.32 -18.87 5.39
CA ASN A 75 0.29 -18.57 6.81
C ASN A 75 -1.13 -18.15 7.25
N PRO A 76 -1.98 -19.09 7.71
CA PRO A 76 -3.37 -18.82 8.07
C PRO A 76 -3.56 -17.74 9.14
N ASP A 77 -2.60 -17.60 10.06
CA ASP A 77 -2.66 -16.60 11.14
C ASP A 77 -2.43 -15.18 10.61
N ARG A 78 -1.70 -15.05 9.50
CA ARG A 78 -1.34 -13.77 8.87
C ARG A 78 -2.11 -13.49 7.59
N TYR A 79 -2.81 -14.48 7.04
CA TYR A 79 -3.64 -14.34 5.85
C TYR A 79 -5.02 -13.77 6.17
N GLY A 80 -5.66 -13.15 5.18
CA GLY A 80 -7.06 -12.75 5.20
C GLY A 80 -7.29 -11.24 5.29
N ARG A 81 -8.54 -10.85 5.53
CA ARG A 81 -8.97 -9.45 5.55
C ARG A 81 -8.45 -8.69 6.77
N ARG A 82 -8.16 -7.39 6.61
CA ARG A 82 -7.75 -6.50 7.72
C ARG A 82 -8.66 -5.29 7.78
N SER A 83 -9.02 -4.85 8.98
CA SER A 83 -9.84 -3.65 9.15
C SER A 83 -9.03 -2.38 8.85
N LEU A 84 -9.72 -1.29 8.49
CA LEU A 84 -9.08 0.02 8.35
C LEU A 84 -8.36 0.43 9.64
N ARG A 85 -8.95 0.12 10.80
CA ARG A 85 -8.33 0.29 12.12
C ARG A 85 -7.00 -0.45 12.22
N TRP A 86 -6.97 -1.72 11.82
CA TRP A 86 -5.75 -2.52 11.85
C TRP A 86 -4.70 -1.91 10.94
N ILE A 87 -5.06 -1.54 9.70
CA ILE A 87 -4.16 -0.91 8.74
C ILE A 87 -3.57 0.38 9.31
N MET A 88 -4.40 1.26 9.87
CA MET A 88 -3.93 2.54 10.42
C MET A 88 -2.91 2.35 11.55
N VAL A 89 -3.12 1.37 12.43
CA VAL A 89 -2.16 1.04 13.49
C VAL A 89 -0.89 0.45 12.89
N HIS A 90 -1.03 -0.48 11.95
CA HIS A 90 0.09 -1.13 11.29
C HIS A 90 1.00 -0.13 10.55
N MET A 91 0.42 0.87 9.88
CA MET A 91 1.20 1.94 9.23
C MET A 91 2.01 2.81 10.21
N ILE A 92 1.66 2.84 11.50
CA ILE A 92 2.46 3.52 12.53
C ILE A 92 3.60 2.61 13.01
N GLU A 93 3.42 1.28 12.95
CA GLU A 93 4.45 0.32 13.35
C GLU A 93 5.57 0.21 12.30
N GLU A 94 5.25 0.38 11.02
CA GLU A 94 6.20 0.28 9.91
C GLU A 94 7.02 1.57 9.64
N TYR A 95 6.69 2.70 10.29
CA TYR A 95 7.33 4.00 10.12
C TYR A 95 7.91 4.56 11.42
#